data_AF-A0A2V5UJG3-F1
#
_entry.id   AF-A0A2V5UJG3-F1
#
_cell.length_a   1.000
_cell.length_b   1.000
_cell.length_c   1.000
_cell.angle_alpha   90.00
_cell.angle_beta   90.00
_cell.angle_gamma   90.00
#
_symmetry.space_group_name_H-M   'P 1'
#
loop_
_entity.id
_entity.type
_entity.pdbx_description
1 polymer ?
#
loop_
_entity_poly.entity_id
_entity_poly.type
_entity_poly.pdbx_seq_one_letter_code
_entity_poly.pdbx_strand_id
1 'polypeptide(L)'
;EDARAGGKIMKLREDDIPDVSEESFRYGGPKPQTKESAIVSLADTVESASRSLEKPTPQKIESLVNELIEERITDRQLDDCDLTLGELKVIAERFRFTLTMMLHSRIAYPKPGQKPAGPRDETLRPDVMAATRKPETAPPVSAA
;
A
#
# COMPACT_ATOMS: atom_id res chain seq x y z
N GLU A 1 -2.54 1.51 -29.80
CA GLU A 1 -1.29 1.78 -30.56
C GLU A 1 -0.48 0.52 -30.85
N ASP A 2 -0.46 -0.45 -29.94
CA ASP A 2 0.25 -1.73 -30.11
C ASP A 2 -0.21 -2.58 -31.31
N ALA A 3 -1.49 -2.57 -31.68
CA ALA A 3 -1.96 -3.26 -32.88
C ALA A 3 -1.37 -2.66 -34.18
N ARG A 4 -1.15 -1.34 -34.23
CA ARG A 4 -0.51 -0.65 -35.38
C ARG A 4 1.00 -0.87 -35.37
N ALA A 5 1.62 -0.92 -34.20
CA ALA A 5 3.03 -1.27 -34.07
C ALA A 5 3.29 -2.73 -34.48
N GLY A 6 2.42 -3.66 -34.06
CA GLY A 6 2.42 -5.09 -34.42
C GLY A 6 2.18 -5.35 -35.90
N GLY A 7 1.27 -4.58 -36.53
CA GLY A 7 1.01 -4.65 -37.98
C GLY A 7 2.25 -4.35 -38.84
N LYS A 8 3.12 -3.43 -38.40
CA LYS A 8 4.40 -3.13 -39.08
C LYS A 8 5.38 -4.32 -39.04
N ILE A 9 5.36 -5.13 -37.98
CA ILE A 9 6.20 -6.31 -37.81
C ILE A 9 5.72 -7.46 -38.72
N MET A 10 4.41 -7.55 -38.94
CA MET A 10 3.76 -8.57 -39.75
C MET A 10 3.51 -8.16 -41.22
N LYS A 11 3.97 -6.99 -41.67
CA LYS A 11 3.69 -6.43 -43.01
C LYS A 11 2.19 -6.40 -43.37
N LEU A 12 1.32 -6.16 -42.38
CA LEU A 12 -0.09 -5.90 -42.65
C LEU A 12 -0.26 -4.49 -43.24
N ARG A 13 -1.12 -4.33 -44.24
CA ARG A 13 -1.52 -3.01 -44.73
C ARG A 13 -2.37 -2.34 -43.64
N GLU A 14 -2.40 -1.02 -43.59
CA GLU A 14 -3.20 -0.30 -42.58
C GLU A 14 -4.70 -0.70 -42.63
N ASP A 15 -5.20 -1.07 -43.82
CA ASP A 15 -6.55 -1.57 -44.04
C ASP A 15 -6.81 -3.01 -43.53
N ASP A 16 -5.74 -3.77 -43.27
CA ASP A 16 -5.83 -5.16 -42.76
C ASP A 16 -5.82 -5.21 -41.22
N ILE A 17 -5.65 -4.07 -40.54
CA ILE A 17 -5.69 -3.98 -39.07
C ILE A 17 -7.16 -3.97 -38.66
N PRO A 18 -7.66 -5.04 -38.00
CA PRO A 18 -9.05 -5.07 -37.57
C PRO A 18 -9.33 -3.91 -36.61
N ASP A 19 -10.50 -3.29 -36.76
CA ASP A 19 -10.97 -2.29 -35.82
C ASP A 19 -11.29 -3.00 -34.49
N VAL A 20 -10.51 -2.68 -33.45
CA VAL A 20 -10.61 -3.33 -32.15
C VAL A 20 -11.33 -2.38 -31.20
N SER A 21 -12.57 -2.73 -30.85
CA SER A 21 -13.34 -2.04 -29.81
C SER A 21 -12.95 -2.56 -28.42
N GLU A 22 -12.69 -1.65 -27.47
CA GLU A 22 -12.45 -1.99 -26.06
C GLU A 22 -13.63 -2.74 -25.43
N GLU A 23 -14.86 -2.42 -25.86
CA GLU A 23 -16.09 -3.03 -25.35
C GLU A 23 -16.08 -4.57 -25.49
N SER A 24 -15.46 -5.08 -26.56
CA SER A 24 -15.33 -6.51 -26.81
C SER A 24 -14.45 -7.25 -25.79
N PHE A 25 -13.67 -6.53 -24.98
CA PHE A 25 -12.77 -7.05 -23.96
C PHE A 25 -13.21 -6.71 -22.54
N ARG A 26 -14.36 -6.02 -22.39
CA ARG A 26 -14.94 -5.70 -21.09
C ARG A 26 -15.87 -6.82 -20.64
N TYR A 27 -15.96 -7.00 -19.33
CA TYR A 27 -16.95 -7.89 -18.75
C TYR A 27 -18.36 -7.32 -18.99
N GLY A 28 -19.28 -8.14 -19.49
CA GLY A 28 -20.68 -7.73 -19.71
C GLY A 28 -21.54 -7.62 -18.45
N GLY A 29 -20.94 -7.84 -17.26
CA GLY A 29 -21.64 -7.75 -15.99
C GLY A 29 -21.99 -6.30 -15.63
N PRO A 30 -23.00 -6.10 -14.76
CA PRO A 30 -23.28 -4.77 -14.25
C PRO A 30 -22.10 -4.29 -13.41
N LYS A 31 -21.93 -2.97 -13.32
CA LYS A 31 -21.02 -2.37 -12.34
C LYS A 31 -21.46 -2.76 -10.92
N PRO A 32 -20.56 -2.77 -9.94
CA PRO A 32 -20.91 -2.97 -8.54
C PRO A 32 -22.10 -2.10 -8.13
N GLN A 33 -23.16 -2.74 -7.64
CA GLN A 33 -24.40 -2.05 -7.22
C GLN A 33 -24.45 -1.77 -5.71
N THR A 34 -23.62 -2.46 -4.93
CA THR A 34 -23.55 -2.30 -3.47
C THR A 34 -22.13 -1.99 -3.03
N LYS A 35 -21.99 -1.42 -1.83
CA LYS A 35 -20.69 -1.12 -1.22
C LYS A 35 -19.85 -2.38 -1.07
N GLU A 36 -20.47 -3.48 -0.67
CA GLU A 36 -19.80 -4.77 -0.46
C GLU A 36 -19.24 -5.31 -1.77
N SER A 37 -20.03 -5.29 -2.86
CA SER A 37 -19.56 -5.72 -4.18
C SER A 37 -18.41 -4.84 -4.69
N ALA A 38 -18.46 -3.53 -4.45
CA ALA A 38 -17.38 -2.62 -4.81
C ALA A 38 -16.10 -2.93 -4.03
N ILE A 39 -16.20 -3.16 -2.71
CA ILE A 39 -15.06 -3.54 -1.86
C ILE A 39 -14.46 -4.86 -2.31
N VAL A 40 -15.27 -5.87 -2.63
CA VAL A 40 -14.80 -7.17 -3.12
C VAL A 40 -14.07 -7.02 -4.45
N SER A 41 -14.63 -6.24 -5.39
CA SER A 41 -13.99 -5.98 -6.69
C SER A 41 -12.63 -5.29 -6.55
N LEU A 42 -12.54 -4.28 -5.67
CA LEU A 42 -11.29 -3.59 -5.38
C LEU A 42 -10.27 -4.52 -4.69
N ALA A 43 -10.71 -5.33 -3.73
CA ALA A 43 -9.86 -6.26 -3.02
C ALA A 43 -9.23 -7.29 -3.95
N ASP A 44 -10.02 -7.89 -4.86
CA ASP A 44 -9.54 -8.85 -5.85
C ASP A 44 -8.45 -8.25 -6.75
N THR A 45 -8.68 -7.02 -7.21
CA THR A 45 -7.75 -6.28 -8.08
C THR A 45 -6.44 -5.98 -7.37
N VAL A 46 -6.52 -5.45 -6.15
CA VAL A 46 -5.37 -5.08 -5.33
C VAL A 46 -4.56 -6.31 -4.92
N GLU A 47 -5.24 -7.40 -4.54
CA GLU A 47 -4.59 -8.66 -4.17
C GLU A 47 -3.84 -9.26 -5.36
N SER A 48 -4.52 -9.38 -6.51
CA SER A 48 -3.95 -9.93 -7.74
C SER A 48 -2.74 -9.12 -8.21
N ALA A 49 -2.85 -7.79 -8.21
CA ALA A 49 -1.74 -6.91 -8.58
C ALA A 49 -0.58 -6.98 -7.57
N SER A 50 -0.87 -7.15 -6.29
CA SER A 50 0.18 -7.25 -5.27
C SER A 50 1.04 -8.51 -5.43
N ARG A 51 0.50 -9.59 -6.00
CA ARG A 51 1.23 -10.86 -6.24
C ARG A 51 2.33 -10.72 -7.28
N SER A 52 2.23 -9.77 -8.21
CA SER A 52 3.25 -9.55 -9.23
C SER A 52 4.39 -8.63 -8.76
N LEU A 53 4.32 -8.06 -7.55
CA LEU A 53 5.38 -7.24 -6.98
C LEU A 53 6.59 -8.10 -6.55
N GLU A 54 7.74 -7.93 -7.21
CA GLU A 54 8.97 -8.66 -6.84
C GLU A 54 9.50 -8.32 -5.44
N LYS A 55 9.41 -7.04 -5.04
CA LYS A 55 9.91 -6.52 -3.76
C LYS A 55 8.87 -5.60 -3.14
N PRO A 56 7.94 -6.14 -2.35
CA PRO A 56 6.87 -5.36 -1.75
C PRO A 56 7.43 -4.51 -0.60
N THR A 57 7.67 -3.23 -0.86
CA THR A 57 7.96 -2.24 0.19
C THR A 57 6.68 -1.51 0.57
N PRO A 58 6.55 -0.98 1.81
CA PRO A 58 5.35 -0.24 2.21
C PRO A 58 4.99 0.90 1.25
N GLN A 59 5.98 1.63 0.74
CA GLN A 59 5.78 2.72 -0.22
C GLN A 59 5.27 2.21 -1.57
N LYS A 60 5.79 1.08 -2.07
CA LYS A 60 5.31 0.50 -3.33
C LYS A 60 3.89 -0.04 -3.21
N ILE A 61 3.57 -0.67 -2.08
CA ILE A 61 2.20 -1.12 -1.78
C ILE A 61 1.26 0.08 -1.74
N GLU A 62 1.68 1.18 -1.11
CA GLU A 62 0.88 2.41 -1.06
C GLU A 62 0.61 2.99 -2.44
N SER A 63 1.65 3.15 -3.27
CA SER A 63 1.50 3.62 -4.66
C SER A 63 0.58 2.70 -5.45
N LEU A 64 0.79 1.38 -5.39
CA LEU A 64 -0.02 0.40 -6.11
C LEU A 64 -1.51 0.49 -5.73
N VAL A 65 -1.83 0.53 -4.43
CA VAL A 65 -3.22 0.59 -3.97
C VAL A 65 -3.89 1.89 -4.43
N ASN A 66 -3.19 3.02 -4.34
CA ASN A 66 -3.73 4.31 -4.77
C ASN A 66 -3.97 4.35 -6.28
N GLU A 67 -3.00 3.88 -7.08
CA GLU A 67 -3.10 3.82 -8.55
C GLU A 67 -4.30 2.96 -8.99
N LEU A 68 -4.48 1.78 -8.42
CA LEU A 68 -5.60 0.89 -8.79
C LEU A 68 -6.96 1.45 -8.40
N ILE A 69 -7.06 2.13 -7.25
CA ILE A 69 -8.30 2.79 -6.84
C ILE A 69 -8.61 3.97 -7.78
N GLU A 70 -7.61 4.77 -8.13
CA GLU A 70 -7.76 5.90 -9.06
C GLU A 70 -8.13 5.43 -10.48
N GLU A 71 -7.55 4.34 -10.96
CA GLU A 71 -7.91 3.69 -12.23
C GLU A 71 -9.39 3.31 -12.24
N ARG A 72 -9.89 2.67 -11.17
CA ARG A 72 -11.31 2.27 -11.08
C ARG A 72 -12.28 3.45 -10.98
N ILE A 73 -11.86 4.54 -10.35
CA ILE A 73 -12.64 5.79 -10.34
C ILE A 73 -12.68 6.41 -11.74
N THR A 74 -11.53 6.47 -12.42
CA THR A 74 -11.40 7.07 -13.75
C THR A 74 -12.16 6.27 -14.81
N ASP A 75 -12.15 4.94 -14.71
CA ASP A 75 -12.93 4.03 -15.57
C ASP A 75 -14.43 3.96 -15.18
N ARG A 76 -14.86 4.80 -14.22
CA ARG A 76 -16.27 4.93 -13.80
C ARG A 76 -16.88 3.61 -13.30
N GLN A 77 -16.05 2.70 -12.79
CA GLN A 77 -16.48 1.38 -12.32
C GLN A 77 -17.25 1.44 -11.00
N LEU A 78 -17.14 2.54 -10.26
CA LEU A 78 -17.78 2.72 -8.95
C LEU A 78 -19.04 3.60 -9.02
N ASP A 79 -19.45 4.06 -10.21
CA ASP A 79 -20.55 5.02 -10.39
C ASP A 79 -21.93 4.49 -9.92
N ASP A 80 -22.14 3.18 -9.90
CA ASP A 80 -23.43 2.55 -9.60
C ASP A 80 -23.54 2.06 -8.14
N CYS A 81 -22.59 2.41 -7.28
CA CYS A 81 -22.62 2.08 -5.85
C CYS A 81 -22.48 3.33 -4.98
N ASP A 82 -23.12 3.31 -3.80
CA ASP A 82 -23.12 4.45 -2.86
C ASP A 82 -21.81 4.62 -2.07
N LEU A 83 -20.65 4.33 -2.69
CA LEU A 83 -19.36 4.39 -2.03
C LEU A 83 -18.81 5.83 -2.01
N THR A 84 -18.52 6.35 -0.82
CA THR A 84 -18.00 7.72 -0.68
C THR A 84 -16.47 7.76 -0.81
N LEU A 85 -15.92 8.91 -1.21
CA LEU A 85 -14.46 9.15 -1.22
C LEU A 85 -13.82 9.00 0.17
N GLY A 86 -14.58 9.27 1.24
CA GLY A 86 -14.13 9.04 2.61
C GLY A 86 -13.97 7.55 2.92
N GLU A 87 -14.96 6.74 2.53
CA GLU A 87 -14.90 5.29 2.67
C GLU A 87 -13.77 4.69 1.83
N LEU A 88 -13.55 5.19 0.61
CA LEU A 88 -12.43 4.77 -0.24
C LEU A 88 -11.06 4.96 0.41
N LYS A 89 -10.85 6.08 1.12
CA LYS A 89 -9.61 6.30 1.88
C LYS A 89 -9.43 5.28 3.00
N VAL A 90 -10.50 5.00 3.73
CA VAL A 90 -10.49 3.97 4.79
C VAL A 90 -10.19 2.60 4.19
N ILE A 91 -10.81 2.24 3.06
CA ILE A 91 -10.58 0.98 2.34
C ILE A 91 -9.10 0.89 1.91
N ALA A 92 -8.55 1.94 1.30
CA ALA A 92 -7.15 2.00 0.89
C ALA A 92 -6.18 1.79 2.07
N GLU A 93 -6.43 2.45 3.20
CA GLU A 93 -5.67 2.24 4.44
C GLU A 93 -5.71 0.78 4.92
N ARG A 94 -6.89 0.15 4.89
CA ARG A 94 -7.04 -1.25 5.30
C ARG A 94 -6.36 -2.22 4.35
N PHE A 95 -6.40 -1.97 3.05
CA PHE A 95 -5.67 -2.78 2.07
C PHE A 95 -4.16 -2.66 2.25
N ARG A 96 -3.62 -1.45 2.39
CA ARG A 96 -2.18 -1.23 2.63
C ARG A 96 -1.70 -1.95 3.88
N PHE A 97 -2.45 -1.84 4.98
CA PHE A 97 -2.15 -2.53 6.23
C PHE A 97 -2.13 -4.05 6.06
N THR A 98 -3.18 -4.61 5.44
CA THR A 98 -3.33 -6.06 5.27
C THR A 98 -2.25 -6.63 4.35
N LEU A 99 -1.99 -5.98 3.21
CA LEU A 99 -0.93 -6.38 2.29
C LEU A 99 0.46 -6.30 2.93
N THR A 100 0.73 -5.25 3.71
CA THR A 100 1.97 -5.14 4.48
C THR A 100 2.11 -6.35 5.40
N MET A 101 1.07 -6.72 6.15
CA MET A 101 1.16 -7.87 7.06
C MET A 101 1.33 -9.21 6.34
N MET A 102 0.72 -9.38 5.16
CA MET A 102 0.80 -10.63 4.38
C MET A 102 2.11 -10.79 3.61
N LEU A 103 2.66 -9.70 3.08
CA LEU A 103 3.82 -9.72 2.16
C LEU A 103 5.17 -9.58 2.86
N HIS A 104 5.20 -9.22 4.16
CA HIS A 104 6.42 -9.35 4.94
C HIS A 104 6.62 -10.81 5.35
N SER A 105 7.81 -11.34 5.06
CA SER A 105 8.19 -12.69 5.45
C SER A 105 8.06 -12.87 6.97
N ARG A 106 7.56 -14.03 7.40
CA ARG A 106 7.52 -14.38 8.82
C ARG A 106 8.91 -14.19 9.41
N ILE A 107 8.99 -13.44 10.51
CA ILE A 107 10.24 -13.21 11.22
C ILE A 107 10.77 -14.58 11.65
N ALA A 108 11.99 -14.92 11.23
CA ALA A 108 12.63 -16.14 11.66
C ALA A 108 12.79 -16.07 13.19
N TYR A 109 12.38 -17.13 13.89
CA TYR A 109 12.60 -17.21 15.33
C TYR A 109 14.09 -17.02 15.63
N PRO A 110 14.45 -16.26 16.67
CA PRO A 110 15.83 -16.13 17.09
C PRO A 110 16.41 -17.53 17.31
N LYS A 111 17.50 -17.86 16.60
CA LYS A 111 18.23 -19.09 16.88
C LYS A 111 18.75 -19.00 18.32
N PRO A 112 18.67 -20.07 19.13
CA PRO A 112 19.21 -20.05 20.49
C PRO A 112 20.67 -19.60 20.44
N GLY A 113 20.98 -18.46 21.08
CA GLY A 113 22.29 -17.80 21.05
C GLY A 113 22.34 -16.44 20.34
N GLN A 114 21.33 -16.05 19.56
CA GLN A 114 21.18 -14.68 19.06
C GLN A 114 20.21 -13.91 19.95
N LYS A 115 20.71 -12.90 20.67
CA LYS A 115 19.85 -11.97 21.41
C LYS A 115 18.95 -11.25 20.40
N PRO A 116 17.62 -11.23 20.60
CA PRO A 116 16.75 -10.43 19.75
C PRO A 116 17.18 -8.97 19.86
N ALA A 117 17.28 -8.27 18.72
CA ALA A 117 17.39 -6.82 18.72
C ALA A 117 16.06 -6.28 19.27
N GLY A 118 16.05 -5.97 20.57
CA GLY A 118 14.91 -5.35 21.24
C GLY A 118 14.59 -3.98 20.63
N PRO A 119 13.41 -3.40 20.95
CA PRO A 119 13.07 -2.06 20.52
C PRO A 119 14.20 -1.11 20.93
N ARG A 120 14.60 -0.22 20.01
CA ARG A 120 15.65 0.77 20.24
C ARG A 120 15.34 1.51 21.54
N ASP A 121 16.24 1.32 22.51
CA ASP A 121 16.16 1.92 23.83
C ASP A 121 16.09 3.45 23.70
N GLU A 122 14.94 4.02 24.05
CA GLU A 122 14.66 5.46 23.99
C GLU A 122 15.44 6.24 25.06
N THR A 123 16.18 5.56 25.93
CA THR A 123 16.95 6.16 27.04
C THR A 123 18.34 6.70 26.66
N LEU A 124 18.77 6.57 25.40
CA LEU A 124 20.09 7.04 24.94
C LEU A 124 20.09 8.44 24.29
N ARG A 125 19.08 9.28 24.55
CA ARG A 125 19.21 10.71 24.27
C ARG A 125 20.05 11.34 25.39
N PRO A 126 21.29 11.81 25.14
CA PRO A 126 22.02 12.55 26.16
C PRO A 126 21.21 13.81 26.49
N ASP A 127 20.82 13.94 27.76
CA ASP A 127 20.13 15.13 28.26
C ASP A 127 21.11 16.31 28.27
N VAL A 128 21.16 17.05 27.16
CA VAL A 128 22.00 18.23 26.95
C VAL A 128 21.69 19.37 27.93
N MET A 129 20.62 19.26 28.73
CA MET A 129 20.23 20.23 29.76
C MET A 129 20.65 19.82 31.18
N ALA A 130 21.36 18.70 31.37
CA ALA A 130 21.86 18.30 32.69
C ALA A 130 22.86 19.30 33.31
N ALA A 131 23.58 20.05 32.48
CA ALA A 131 24.60 21.00 32.92
C ALA A 131 24.06 22.35 33.45
N THR A 132 22.75 22.64 33.30
CA THR A 132 22.15 23.93 33.70
C THR A 132 21.31 23.84 34.98
N ARG A 133 21.25 22.67 35.62
CA ARG A 133 20.46 22.48 36.84
C ARG A 133 21.27 22.97 38.06
N LYS A 134 20.71 23.92 38.82
CA LYS A 134 21.29 24.41 40.08
C LYS A 134 21.37 23.26 41.10
N PRO A 135 22.49 23.06 41.81
CA PRO A 135 22.58 22.01 42.82
C PRO A 135 21.70 22.34 44.03
N GLU A 136 20.98 21.34 44.52
CA GLU A 136 20.16 21.41 45.72
C GLU A 136 21.05 21.39 46.97
N THR A 137 20.67 22.22 47.93
CA THR A 137 21.41 22.68 49.11
C THR A 137 21.97 21.57 50.01
N ALA A 138 23.23 21.73 50.46
CA ALA A 138 23.90 20.84 51.40
C ALA A 138 23.23 20.86 52.81
N PRO A 139 23.25 19.73 53.55
CA PRO A 139 22.73 19.69 54.92
C PRO A 139 23.72 20.32 55.92
N PRO A 140 23.26 20.96 57.01
CA PRO A 140 24.15 21.41 58.05
C PRO A 140 24.64 20.22 58.89
N VAL A 141 25.95 20.25 59.14
CA VAL A 141 26.75 19.31 59.92
C VAL A 141 26.34 19.26 61.39
N SER A 142 26.32 18.06 61.96
CA SER A 142 26.21 17.80 63.40
C SER A 142 27.49 18.24 64.12
N ALA A 143 27.36 19.01 65.20
CA ALA A 143 28.42 19.32 66.13
C ALA A 143 27.93 19.03 67.57
N ALA A 144 28.81 18.33 68.30
CA ALA A 144 28.84 17.92 69.72
C ALA A 144 27.79 18.47 70.69
#